data_AF-A0A7Z9K8K7-F1
#
_entry.id   AF-A0A7Z9K8K7-F1
#
_cell.length_a   1.000
_cell.length_b   1.000
_cell.length_c   1.000
_cell.angle_alpha   90.00
_cell.angle_beta   90.00
_cell.angle_gamma   90.00
#
_symmetry.space_group_name_H-M   'P 1'
#
loop_
_entity.id
_entity.type
_entity.pdbx_description
1 polymer ?
#
loop_
_entity_poly.entity_id
_entity_poly.type
_entity_poly.pdbx_seq_one_letter_code
_entity_poly.pdbx_strand_id
1 'polypeptide(L)'
;MSDQAEKLAQAATRTLRRMSPPPRLTTSEWADAERRLSPEASAEAGWWNTDRAAYQRGIMDCINDPAIENIVIMSAAQIGKTEILLNILGYYISHDPSPILVLQPTLSMAQAFSKDRLAPMLRDTPCLAGKVKDPRS
;
A
#
# COMPACT_ATOMS: atom_id res chain seq x y z
N MET A 1 5.59 -47.02 -1.15
CA MET A 1 6.60 -46.11 -1.73
C MET A 1 5.98 -44.92 -2.47
N SER A 2 4.79 -45.00 -3.09
CA SER A 2 4.18 -43.85 -3.79
C SER A 2 3.68 -42.73 -2.86
N ASP A 3 3.10 -43.07 -1.70
CA ASP A 3 2.50 -42.11 -0.76
C ASP A 3 3.52 -41.16 -0.10
N GLN A 4 4.76 -41.62 0.12
CA GLN A 4 5.83 -40.76 0.64
C GLN A 4 6.36 -39.79 -0.42
N ALA A 5 6.49 -40.21 -1.68
CA ALA A 5 6.89 -39.35 -2.78
C ALA A 5 5.86 -38.24 -3.04
N GLU A 6 4.57 -38.56 -2.94
CA GLU A 6 3.48 -37.61 -3.11
C GLU A 6 3.43 -36.56 -1.99
N LYS A 7 3.61 -36.97 -0.74
CA LYS A 7 3.73 -36.05 0.40
C LYS A 7 4.93 -35.12 0.28
N LEU A 8 6.08 -35.63 -0.19
CA LEU A 8 7.29 -34.83 -0.40
C LEU A 8 7.08 -33.80 -1.52
N ALA A 9 6.44 -34.20 -2.62
CA ALA A 9 6.11 -33.31 -3.73
C ALA A 9 5.15 -32.19 -3.28
N GLN A 10 4.11 -32.51 -2.52
CA GLN A 10 3.18 -31.51 -1.97
C GLN A 10 3.88 -30.53 -1.01
N ALA A 11 4.77 -31.03 -0.13
CA ALA A 11 5.57 -30.19 0.75
C ALA A 11 6.50 -29.26 -0.04
N ALA A 12 7.19 -29.79 -1.05
CA ALA A 12 8.07 -29.01 -1.94
C ALA A 12 7.28 -27.93 -2.69
N THR A 13 6.12 -28.23 -3.27
CA THR A 13 5.28 -27.23 -3.93
C THR A 13 4.79 -26.13 -2.99
N ARG A 14 4.40 -26.47 -1.76
CA ARG A 14 3.99 -25.49 -0.74
C ARG A 14 5.15 -24.57 -0.36
N THR A 15 6.34 -25.13 -0.17
CA THR A 15 7.54 -24.36 0.16
C THR A 15 7.95 -23.46 -1.00
N LEU A 16 7.99 -23.98 -2.22
CA LEU A 16 8.31 -23.20 -3.42
C LEU A 16 7.32 -22.04 -3.63
N ARG A 17 6.02 -22.27 -3.42
CA ARG A 17 5.00 -21.20 -3.50
C ARG A 17 5.20 -20.10 -2.47
N ARG A 18 5.72 -20.41 -1.28
CA ARG A 18 6.04 -19.42 -0.25
C ARG A 18 7.34 -18.66 -0.52
N MET A 19 8.24 -19.26 -1.31
CA MET A 19 9.50 -18.66 -1.74
C MET A 19 9.38 -17.91 -3.06
N SER A 20 8.25 -18.04 -3.77
CA SER A 20 8.00 -17.26 -4.97
C SER A 20 8.06 -15.77 -4.64
N PRO A 21 8.78 -14.97 -5.44
CA PRO A 21 8.79 -13.53 -5.26
C PRO A 21 7.36 -12.98 -5.39
N PRO A 22 7.04 -11.90 -4.66
CA PRO A 22 5.75 -11.25 -4.83
C PRO A 22 5.56 -10.81 -6.29
N PRO A 23 4.32 -10.79 -6.80
CA PRO A 23 4.04 -10.37 -8.17
C PRO A 23 4.52 -8.93 -8.38
N ARG A 24 5.19 -8.61 -9.48
CA ARG A 24 5.60 -7.22 -9.73
C ARG A 24 4.35 -6.38 -10.02
N LEU A 25 3.93 -5.60 -9.03
CA LEU A 25 2.81 -4.66 -9.15
C LEU A 25 3.35 -3.24 -9.16
N THR A 26 2.71 -2.35 -9.91
CA THR A 26 2.87 -0.91 -9.68
C THR A 26 2.09 -0.48 -8.44
N THR A 27 2.30 0.76 -8.00
CA THR A 27 1.56 1.33 -6.86
C THR A 27 0.06 1.39 -7.14
N SER A 28 -0.34 1.77 -8.35
CA SER A 28 -1.76 1.79 -8.72
C SER A 28 -2.38 0.39 -8.77
N GLU A 29 -1.67 -0.59 -9.34
CA GLU A 29 -2.11 -1.99 -9.39
C GLU A 29 -2.24 -2.61 -8.00
N TRP A 30 -1.29 -2.32 -7.10
CA TRP A 30 -1.40 -2.71 -5.70
C TRP A 30 -2.61 -2.08 -5.02
N ALA A 31 -2.85 -0.78 -5.25
CA ALA A 31 -4.00 -0.10 -4.67
C ALA A 31 -5.31 -0.73 -5.17
N ASP A 32 -5.42 -0.97 -6.47
CA ASP A 32 -6.57 -1.65 -7.08
C ASP A 32 -6.72 -3.12 -6.64
N ALA A 33 -5.66 -3.77 -6.15
CA ALA A 33 -5.69 -5.16 -5.66
C ALA A 33 -5.98 -5.28 -4.15
N GLU A 34 -5.54 -4.32 -3.34
CA GLU A 34 -5.46 -4.51 -1.88
C GLU A 34 -6.12 -3.40 -1.07
N ARG A 35 -6.11 -2.15 -1.55
CA ARG A 35 -6.47 -0.96 -0.77
C ARG A 35 -7.96 -0.95 -0.40
N ARG A 36 -8.27 -0.60 0.85
CA ARG A 36 -9.64 -0.43 1.37
C ARG A 36 -9.90 0.96 1.96
N LEU A 37 -10.78 1.72 1.35
CA LEU A 37 -11.21 3.04 1.82
C LEU A 37 -12.10 2.92 3.05
N SER A 38 -11.67 3.56 4.14
CA SER A 38 -12.43 3.66 5.39
C SER A 38 -13.67 4.54 5.23
N PRO A 39 -14.79 4.24 5.89
CA PRO A 39 -16.00 5.08 5.88
C PRO A 39 -15.75 6.50 6.41
N GLU A 40 -14.82 6.65 7.35
CA GLU A 40 -14.45 7.96 7.89
C GLU A 40 -13.63 8.80 6.90
N ALA A 41 -12.99 8.16 5.91
CA ALA A 41 -12.07 8.80 4.97
C ALA A 41 -12.67 9.07 3.59
N SER A 42 -13.72 8.33 3.20
CA SER A 42 -14.35 8.37 1.88
C SER A 42 -15.86 8.24 1.97
N ALA A 43 -16.59 9.03 1.17
CA ALA A 43 -18.03 8.88 0.98
C ALA A 43 -18.38 7.53 0.32
N GLU A 44 -17.46 6.98 -0.46
CA GLU A 44 -17.55 5.64 -1.04
C GLU A 44 -16.54 4.75 -0.34
N ALA A 45 -16.97 4.18 0.79
CA ALA A 45 -16.19 3.21 1.53
C ALA A 45 -16.07 1.90 0.74
N GLY A 46 -15.02 1.14 1.03
CA GLY A 46 -14.80 -0.19 0.45
C GLY A 46 -13.60 -0.24 -0.47
N TRP A 47 -13.75 -0.89 -1.62
CA TRP A 47 -12.63 -1.20 -2.49
C TRP A 47 -12.11 0.04 -3.24
N TRP A 48 -10.79 0.26 -3.26
CA TRP A 48 -10.19 1.34 -4.06
C TRP A 48 -10.31 1.08 -5.55
N ASN A 49 -10.66 2.08 -6.34
CA ASN A 49 -10.68 2.00 -7.79
C ASN A 49 -10.00 3.22 -8.42
N THR A 50 -8.84 3.01 -9.03
CA THR A 50 -8.05 4.07 -9.68
C THR A 50 -8.79 4.74 -10.84
N ASP A 51 -9.68 4.04 -11.55
CA ASP A 51 -10.42 4.63 -12.67
C ASP A 51 -11.39 5.74 -12.26
N ARG A 52 -11.78 5.79 -10.97
CA ARG A 52 -12.55 6.90 -10.39
C ARG A 52 -11.83 8.24 -10.52
N ALA A 53 -10.50 8.22 -10.54
CA ALA A 53 -9.64 9.38 -10.68
C ALA A 53 -8.39 9.00 -11.49
N ALA A 54 -8.59 8.61 -12.74
CA ALA A 54 -7.56 7.98 -13.57
C ALA A 54 -6.24 8.76 -13.70
N TYR A 55 -6.26 10.09 -13.53
CA TYR A 55 -5.05 10.93 -13.53
C TYR A 55 -4.08 10.57 -12.40
N GLN A 56 -4.56 9.98 -11.31
CA GLN A 56 -3.73 9.58 -10.17
C GLN A 56 -2.81 8.41 -10.51
N ARG A 57 -3.17 7.58 -11.50
CA ARG A 57 -2.41 6.39 -11.92
C ARG A 57 -0.96 6.73 -12.25
N GLY A 58 -0.77 7.64 -13.21
CA GLY A 58 0.57 8.04 -13.64
C GLY A 58 1.40 8.62 -12.49
N ILE A 59 0.78 9.42 -11.62
CA ILE A 59 1.46 10.01 -10.45
C ILE A 59 1.91 8.92 -9.47
N MET A 60 1.05 7.95 -9.18
CA MET A 60 1.38 6.82 -8.30
C MET A 60 2.48 5.95 -8.90
N ASP A 61 2.40 5.63 -10.19
CA ASP A 61 3.31 4.67 -10.82
C ASP A 61 4.69 5.28 -11.12
N CYS A 62 4.82 6.61 -11.15
CA CYS A 62 6.13 7.27 -11.23
C CYS A 62 7.09 6.84 -10.11
N ILE A 63 6.58 6.46 -8.94
CA ILE A 63 7.43 6.02 -7.82
C ILE A 63 8.10 4.67 -8.07
N ASN A 64 7.56 3.88 -9.00
CA ASN A 64 8.08 2.56 -9.32
C ASN A 64 9.23 2.60 -10.34
N ASP A 65 9.52 3.77 -10.92
CA ASP A 65 10.62 3.95 -11.87
C ASP A 65 11.94 4.23 -11.12
N PRO A 66 12.94 3.32 -11.18
CA PRO A 66 14.21 3.52 -10.49
C PRO A 66 15.05 4.67 -11.04
N ALA A 67 14.73 5.21 -12.22
CA ALA A 67 15.39 6.41 -12.75
C ALA A 67 14.84 7.72 -12.15
N ILE A 68 13.73 7.66 -11.40
CA ILE A 68 13.07 8.82 -10.80
C ILE A 68 13.38 8.85 -9.30
N GLU A 69 14.23 9.80 -8.89
CA GLU A 69 14.54 10.01 -7.47
C GLU A 69 13.61 11.03 -6.79
N ASN A 70 13.07 11.99 -7.56
CA ASN A 70 12.31 13.12 -7.04
C ASN A 70 11.01 13.32 -7.82
N ILE A 71 9.89 13.32 -7.11
CA ILE A 71 8.55 13.55 -7.68
C ILE A 71 7.95 14.80 -7.03
N VAL A 72 7.66 15.81 -7.84
CA VAL A 72 7.04 17.07 -7.39
C VAL A 72 5.65 17.17 -8.01
N ILE A 73 4.62 17.25 -7.15
CA ILE A 73 3.23 17.33 -7.58
C ILE A 73 2.72 18.76 -7.35
N MET A 74 2.49 19.50 -8.43
CA MET A 74 1.70 20.73 -8.37
C MET A 74 0.22 20.37 -8.43
N SER A 75 -0.49 20.59 -7.32
CA SER A 75 -1.84 20.07 -7.11
C SER A 75 -2.81 21.18 -6.69
N ALA A 76 -4.08 21.02 -7.07
CA ALA A 76 -5.18 21.82 -6.54
C ALA A 76 -5.61 21.33 -5.13
N ALA A 77 -6.56 22.04 -4.53
CA ALA A 77 -7.23 21.61 -3.29
C ALA A 77 -8.20 20.43 -3.58
N GLN A 78 -8.36 19.54 -2.60
CA GLN A 78 -9.39 18.47 -2.59
C GLN A 78 -9.40 17.47 -3.78
N ILE A 79 -8.30 17.33 -4.51
CA ILE A 79 -8.18 16.34 -5.61
C ILE A 79 -7.52 15.01 -5.17
N GLY A 80 -7.82 14.50 -3.97
CA GLY A 80 -7.33 13.17 -3.56
C GLY A 80 -5.81 13.01 -3.37
N LYS A 81 -5.03 14.11 -3.28
CA LYS A 81 -3.57 14.06 -3.06
C LYS A 81 -3.13 13.24 -1.84
N THR A 82 -3.94 13.23 -0.79
CA THR A 82 -3.67 12.42 0.40
C THR A 82 -3.78 10.92 0.10
N GLU A 83 -4.71 10.51 -0.76
CA GLU A 83 -4.87 9.10 -1.13
C GLU A 83 -3.73 8.62 -2.01
N ILE A 84 -3.21 9.47 -2.91
CA ILE A 84 -2.00 9.17 -3.69
C ILE A 84 -0.84 8.82 -2.74
N LEU A 85 -0.58 9.67 -1.74
CA LEU A 85 0.48 9.43 -0.75
C LEU A 85 0.22 8.15 0.06
N LEU A 86 -1.01 7.93 0.52
CA LEU A 86 -1.38 6.72 1.27
C LEU A 86 -1.17 5.44 0.45
N ASN A 87 -1.51 5.47 -0.85
CA ASN A 87 -1.32 4.32 -1.72
C ASN A 87 0.18 4.01 -1.91
N ILE A 88 1.02 5.04 -2.10
CA ILE A 88 2.47 4.89 -2.15
C ILE A 88 3.00 4.27 -0.84
N LEU A 89 2.57 4.80 0.32
CA LEU A 89 2.98 4.26 1.62
C LEU A 89 2.56 2.79 1.78
N GLY A 90 1.30 2.47 1.45
CA GLY A 90 0.77 1.11 1.55
C GLY A 90 1.49 0.13 0.62
N TYR A 91 1.83 0.57 -0.60
CA TYR A 91 2.65 -0.20 -1.53
C TYR A 91 4.00 -0.56 -0.89
N TYR A 92 4.78 0.43 -0.41
CA TYR A 92 6.07 0.13 0.21
C TYR A 92 5.96 -0.68 1.50
N ILE A 93 4.98 -0.39 2.37
CA ILE A 93 4.79 -1.18 3.61
C ILE A 93 4.51 -2.65 3.27
N SER A 94 3.73 -2.92 2.23
CA SER A 94 3.27 -4.27 1.92
C SER A 94 4.20 -5.06 1.00
N HIS A 95 4.76 -4.40 -0.01
CA HIS A 95 5.32 -4.99 -1.20
C HIS A 95 6.84 -4.83 -1.28
N ASP A 96 7.35 -3.67 -0.86
CA ASP A 96 8.78 -3.35 -0.84
C ASP A 96 9.19 -2.66 0.48
N PRO A 97 9.20 -3.40 1.61
CA PRO A 97 9.40 -2.80 2.93
C PRO A 97 10.74 -2.05 3.04
N SER A 98 10.64 -0.74 3.25
CA SER A 98 11.76 0.17 3.36
C SER A 98 11.52 1.20 4.48
N PRO A 99 12.57 1.87 4.99
CA PRO A 99 12.40 3.00 5.91
C PRO A 99 11.69 4.17 5.22
N ILE A 100 10.59 4.66 5.80
CA ILE A 100 9.80 5.76 5.24
C ILE A 100 9.64 6.89 6.27
N LEU A 101 9.87 8.12 5.84
CA LEU A 101 9.65 9.33 6.63
C LEU A 101 8.59 10.21 5.96
N VAL A 102 7.50 10.50 6.68
CA VAL A 102 6.47 11.45 6.24
C VAL A 102 6.62 12.74 7.05
N LEU A 103 6.90 13.85 6.36
CA LEU A 103 7.00 15.17 6.97
C LEU A 103 5.75 16.00 6.64
N GLN A 104 5.30 16.80 7.61
CA GLN A 104 4.19 17.74 7.47
C GLN A 104 4.62 19.13 7.96
N PRO A 105 4.00 20.23 7.49
CA PRO A 105 4.40 21.58 7.86
C PRO A 105 4.30 21.89 9.36
N THR A 106 3.35 21.27 10.05
CA THR A 106 3.14 21.47 11.49
C THR A 106 2.92 20.15 12.22
N LEU A 107 3.15 20.15 13.55
CA LEU A 107 2.91 18.98 14.40
C LEU A 107 1.45 18.53 14.37
N SER A 108 0.50 19.47 14.36
CA SER A 108 -0.92 19.15 14.31
C SER A 108 -1.30 18.45 13.00
N MET A 109 -0.74 18.89 11.87
CA MET A 109 -0.94 18.22 10.57
C MET A 109 -0.31 16.82 10.55
N ALA A 110 0.88 16.65 11.14
CA ALA A 110 1.52 15.35 11.26
C ALA A 110 0.67 14.38 12.10
N GLN A 111 0.15 14.84 13.24
CA GLN A 111 -0.70 14.05 14.11
C GLN A 111 -2.03 13.68 13.44
N ALA A 112 -2.66 14.63 12.75
CA ALA A 112 -3.90 14.39 12.00
C ALA A 112 -3.68 13.36 10.88
N PHE A 113 -2.61 13.51 10.09
CA PHE A 113 -2.27 12.52 9.06
C PHE A 113 -2.05 11.11 9.66
N SER A 114 -1.28 11.02 10.74
CA SER A 114 -0.99 9.74 11.39
C SER A 114 -2.24 9.06 11.95
N LYS A 115 -3.06 9.78 12.72
CA LYS A 115 -4.21 9.23 13.44
C LYS A 115 -5.45 9.08 12.57
N ASP A 116 -5.70 10.03 11.67
CA ASP A 116 -6.98 10.13 10.97
C ASP A 116 -6.90 9.59 9.53
N ARG A 117 -5.70 9.40 8.97
CA ARG A 117 -5.50 8.91 7.59
C ARG A 117 -4.74 7.60 7.55
N LEU A 118 -3.54 7.56 8.13
CA LEU A 118 -2.67 6.38 8.06
C LEU A 118 -3.20 5.23 8.92
N ALA A 119 -3.56 5.48 10.18
CA ALA A 119 -4.05 4.43 11.07
C ALA A 119 -5.33 3.72 10.57
N PRO A 120 -6.35 4.42 10.05
CA PRO A 120 -7.50 3.77 9.42
C PRO A 120 -7.13 2.92 8.20
N MET A 121 -6.21 3.38 7.35
CA MET A 121 -5.73 2.59 6.22
C MET A 121 -5.08 1.27 6.66
N LEU A 122 -4.20 1.33 7.68
CA LEU A 122 -3.52 0.15 8.22
C LEU A 122 -4.50 -0.85 8.85
N ARG A 123 -5.57 -0.35 9.49
CA ARG A 123 -6.64 -1.15 10.08
C ARG A 123 -7.48 -1.85 9.01
N ASP A 124 -7.90 -1.12 7.98
CA ASP A 124 -8.92 -1.60 7.03
C ASP A 124 -8.35 -2.36 5.83
N THR A 125 -7.05 -2.19 5.54
CA THR A 125 -6.37 -2.86 4.42
C THR A 125 -5.70 -4.16 4.93
N PRO A 126 -6.25 -5.36 4.63
CA PRO A 126 -5.84 -6.60 5.29
C PRO A 126 -4.36 -6.95 5.10
N CYS A 127 -3.78 -6.64 3.94
CA CYS A 127 -2.37 -6.94 3.64
C CYS A 127 -1.37 -6.07 4.43
N LEU A 128 -1.84 -5.02 5.12
CA LEU A 128 -1.04 -4.13 5.98
C LEU A 128 -1.14 -4.50 7.47
N ALA A 129 -2.08 -5.36 7.84
CA ALA A 129 -2.30 -5.74 9.23
C ALA A 129 -1.02 -6.36 9.83
N GLY A 130 -0.59 -5.82 10.98
CA GLY A 130 0.59 -6.29 11.70
C GLY A 130 1.95 -5.96 11.06
N LYS A 131 1.98 -5.25 9.93
CA LYS A 131 3.24 -4.83 9.28
C LYS A 131 3.84 -3.56 9.88
N VAL A 132 3.01 -2.72 10.51
CA VAL A 132 3.42 -1.51 11.20
C VAL A 132 3.10 -1.68 12.68
N LYS A 133 4.10 -1.47 13.55
CA LYS A 133 3.92 -1.53 15.00
C LYS A 133 3.07 -0.35 15.49
N ASP A 134 2.39 -0.56 16.60
CA ASP A 134 1.70 0.54 17.28
C ASP A 134 2.74 1.58 17.73
N PRO A 135 2.48 2.89 17.57
CA PRO A 135 3.36 3.96 18.04
C PRO A 135 3.81 3.84 19.50
N ARG A 136 3.11 3.06 20.34
CA ARG A 136 3.40 2.87 21.77
C ARG A 136 4.03 1.52 22.12
N SER A 137 4.47 0.73 21.14
CA SER A 137 5.04 -0.63 21.32
C SER A 137 6.53 -0.74 21.01
#